data_AF-A0A960YTQ4-F1
#
_entry.id   AF-A0A960YTQ4-F1
#
_cell.length_a   1.000
_cell.length_b   1.000
_cell.length_c   1.000
_cell.angle_alpha   90.00
_cell.angle_beta   90.00
_cell.angle_gamma   90.00
#
_symmetry.space_group_name_H-M   'P 1'
#
loop_
_entity.id
_entity.type
_entity.pdbx_description
1 polymer ?
#
loop_
_entity_poly.entity_id
_entity_poly.type
_entity_poly.pdbx_seq_one_letter_code
_entity_poly.pdbx_strand_id
1 'polypeptide(L)'
;IGVIRLRPILDTVYKRWGIHKNSLFTDPGRDMFSEKRILGAHARHLNQTSLQATYDLFVQRVGEGRNLEPEAVRSMAEGQVFLASDFQDAGLIDGLKSFHELVADYQQMQGYAPHTRFHWQVYPDIKIGLQSMLRSNYRQLLPQARYRLPGLLQDIAQLLLENKEDIFCYDPWLPEL
;
A
#
# COMPACT_ATOMS: atom_id res chain seq x y z
N ILE A 1 16.57 -1.84 -4.16
CA ILE A 1 15.89 -0.53 -3.98
C ILE A 1 15.62 0.08 -5.36
N GLY A 2 14.49 0.75 -5.59
CA GLY A 2 14.18 1.36 -6.90
C GLY A 2 12.81 2.06 -6.95
N VAL A 3 12.60 2.94 -7.93
CA VAL A 3 11.35 3.70 -8.12
C VAL A 3 10.87 3.55 -9.56
N ILE A 4 9.62 3.12 -9.73
CA ILE A 4 9.01 2.90 -11.04
C ILE A 4 7.72 3.72 -11.14
N ARG A 5 7.45 4.28 -12.33
CA ARG A 5 6.16 4.90 -12.66
C ARG A 5 5.56 4.23 -13.88
N LEU A 6 4.46 3.52 -13.66
CA LEU A 6 3.67 2.92 -14.72
C LEU A 6 2.55 3.89 -15.14
N ARG A 7 2.38 4.09 -16.45
CA ARG A 7 1.23 4.83 -16.99
C ARG A 7 0.65 4.09 -18.21
N PRO A 8 -0.51 3.42 -18.06
CA PRO A 8 -1.15 2.78 -19.20
C PRO A 8 -1.68 3.83 -20.17
N ILE A 9 -1.71 3.49 -21.47
CA ILE A 9 -2.30 4.35 -22.50
C ILE A 9 -3.65 3.76 -22.88
N LEU A 10 -4.72 4.53 -22.63
CA LEU A 10 -6.10 4.07 -22.72
C LEU A 10 -6.89 4.72 -23.86
N ASP A 11 -6.21 5.44 -24.77
CA ASP A 11 -6.86 6.12 -25.92
C ASP A 11 -7.78 5.19 -26.72
N THR A 12 -7.29 4.01 -27.09
CA THR A 12 -8.04 3.02 -27.87
C THR A 12 -9.25 2.47 -27.11
N VAL A 13 -9.11 2.28 -25.79
CA VAL A 13 -10.21 1.82 -24.92
C VAL A 13 -11.31 2.88 -24.87
N TYR A 14 -10.92 4.14 -24.65
CA TYR A 14 -11.86 5.25 -24.60
C TYR A 14 -12.63 5.42 -25.91
N LYS A 15 -11.93 5.35 -27.06
CA LYS A 15 -12.55 5.41 -28.39
C LYS A 15 -13.57 4.29 -28.60
N ARG A 16 -13.23 3.06 -28.21
CA ARG A 16 -14.13 1.89 -28.37
C ARG A 16 -15.41 2.03 -27.55
N TRP A 17 -15.36 2.69 -26.41
CA TRP A 17 -16.51 2.90 -25.53
C TRP A 17 -17.21 4.25 -25.73
N GLY A 18 -16.85 5.01 -26.75
CA GLY A 18 -17.43 6.34 -27.01
C GLY A 18 -17.13 7.36 -25.91
N ILE A 19 -16.09 7.15 -25.10
CA ILE A 19 -15.68 8.07 -24.03
C ILE A 19 -14.76 9.14 -24.62
N HIS A 20 -15.20 10.39 -24.56
CA HIS A 20 -14.42 11.54 -25.00
C HIS A 20 -13.82 12.29 -23.80
N LYS A 21 -12.60 11.93 -23.43
CA LYS A 21 -11.85 12.68 -22.41
C LYS A 21 -11.30 13.96 -23.03
N ASN A 22 -12.00 15.08 -22.86
CA ASN A 22 -11.46 16.40 -23.20
C ASN A 22 -10.75 16.99 -21.99
N SER A 23 -9.54 17.50 -22.17
CA SER A 23 -8.75 18.05 -21.07
C SER A 23 -8.25 19.42 -21.46
N LEU A 24 -8.67 20.42 -20.69
CA LEU A 24 -8.30 21.81 -20.88
C LEU A 24 -7.27 22.16 -19.82
N PHE A 25 -6.07 22.51 -20.27
CA PHE A 25 -4.99 22.91 -19.39
C PHE A 25 -4.43 24.25 -19.83
N THR A 26 -4.00 25.04 -18.86
CA THR A 26 -3.34 26.33 -19.09
C THR A 26 -1.90 26.18 -19.57
N ASP A 27 -1.27 25.03 -19.34
CA ASP A 27 0.14 24.74 -19.64
C ASP A 27 0.28 23.34 -20.27
N PRO A 28 1.02 23.19 -21.40
CA PRO A 28 1.29 21.92 -22.07
C PRO A 28 1.81 20.77 -21.19
N GLY A 29 2.42 21.05 -20.02
CA GLY A 29 2.92 20.02 -19.10
C GLY A 29 1.87 19.41 -18.17
N ARG A 30 0.71 20.04 -18.00
CA ARG A 30 -0.26 19.68 -16.94
C ARG A 30 -1.03 18.38 -17.20
N ASP A 31 -0.94 17.86 -18.42
CA ASP A 31 -1.56 16.59 -18.78
C ASP A 31 -0.62 15.39 -18.61
N MET A 32 0.52 15.58 -17.94
CA MET A 32 1.56 14.56 -17.77
C MET A 32 1.13 13.29 -17.02
N PHE A 33 -0.01 13.34 -16.32
CA PHE A 33 -0.62 12.20 -15.64
C PHE A 33 -1.81 11.61 -16.40
N SER A 34 -2.16 12.17 -17.56
CA SER A 34 -3.25 11.66 -18.38
C SER A 34 -2.87 10.34 -19.05
N GLU A 35 -3.76 9.37 -18.96
CA GLU A 35 -3.69 8.06 -19.62
C GLU A 35 -4.15 8.14 -21.08
N LYS A 36 -4.63 9.31 -21.52
CA LYS A 36 -5.18 9.49 -22.87
C LYS A 36 -4.10 9.42 -23.95
N ARG A 37 -2.84 9.76 -23.66
CA ARG A 37 -1.81 9.83 -24.71
C ARG A 37 -0.40 9.55 -24.21
N ILE A 38 0.50 9.36 -25.17
CA ILE A 38 1.95 9.37 -24.94
C ILE A 38 2.36 10.77 -24.49
N LEU A 39 3.31 10.85 -23.53
CA LEU A 39 3.85 12.13 -23.09
C LEU A 39 4.62 12.82 -24.21
N GLY A 40 4.39 14.12 -24.35
CA GLY A 40 5.32 14.99 -25.07
C GLY A 40 6.67 15.10 -24.36
N ALA A 41 7.69 15.58 -25.07
CA ALA A 41 9.07 15.68 -24.56
C ALA A 41 9.17 16.44 -23.22
N HIS A 42 8.48 17.58 -23.10
CA HIS A 42 8.49 18.39 -21.87
C HIS A 42 7.90 17.64 -20.67
N ALA A 43 6.71 17.05 -20.82
CA ALA A 43 6.06 16.27 -19.77
C ALA A 43 6.88 15.01 -19.40
N ARG A 44 7.55 14.39 -20.38
CA ARG A 44 8.48 13.27 -20.15
C ARG A 44 9.67 13.69 -19.30
N HIS A 45 10.29 14.83 -19.62
CA HIS A 45 11.39 15.38 -18.82
C HIS A 45 10.96 15.64 -17.38
N LEU A 46 9.83 16.30 -17.15
CA LEU A 46 9.30 16.56 -15.79
C LEU A 46 9.06 15.26 -15.01
N ASN A 47 8.51 14.23 -15.67
CA ASN A 47 8.33 12.91 -15.05
C ASN A 47 9.67 12.28 -14.67
N GLN A 48 10.68 12.34 -15.57
CA GLN A 48 12.00 11.78 -15.32
C GLN A 48 12.70 12.48 -14.15
N THR A 49 12.63 13.82 -14.09
CA THR A 49 13.19 14.60 -12.97
C THR A 49 12.50 14.23 -11.65
N SER A 50 11.17 14.09 -11.65
CA SER A 50 10.42 13.69 -10.45
C SER A 50 10.77 12.27 -9.99
N LEU A 51 10.97 11.34 -10.93
CA LEU A 51 11.42 9.98 -10.64
C LEU A 51 12.81 9.98 -10.02
N GLN A 52 13.75 10.72 -10.62
CA GLN A 52 15.11 10.84 -10.12
C GLN A 52 15.16 11.44 -8.71
N ALA A 53 14.42 12.52 -8.47
CA ALA A 53 14.34 13.14 -7.14
C ALA A 53 13.77 12.18 -6.09
N THR A 54 12.78 11.36 -6.46
CA THR A 54 12.20 10.36 -5.55
C THR A 54 13.20 9.24 -5.26
N TYR A 55 13.95 8.80 -6.27
CA TYR A 55 15.02 7.81 -6.12
C TYR A 55 16.13 8.32 -5.20
N ASP A 56 16.62 9.55 -5.45
CA ASP A 56 17.69 10.14 -4.64
C ASP A 56 17.26 10.33 -3.18
N LEU A 57 16.01 10.75 -2.94
CA LEU A 57 15.44 10.83 -1.60
C LEU A 57 15.35 9.46 -0.91
N PHE A 58 15.01 8.40 -1.65
CA PHE A 58 14.97 7.04 -1.11
C PHE A 58 16.37 6.61 -0.67
N VAL A 59 17.36 6.75 -1.55
CA VAL A 59 18.77 6.41 -1.28
C VAL A 59 19.28 7.19 -0.07
N GLN A 60 19.02 8.49 -0.02
CA GLN A 60 19.41 9.35 1.10
C GLN A 60 18.84 8.83 2.43
N ARG A 61 17.52 8.56 2.48
CA ARG A 61 16.89 8.08 3.73
C ARG A 61 17.40 6.71 4.18
N VAL A 62 17.69 5.82 3.25
CA VAL A 62 18.30 4.53 3.58
C VAL A 62 19.71 4.74 4.12
N GLY A 63 20.50 5.61 3.48
CA GLY A 63 21.85 5.96 3.94
C GLY A 63 21.83 6.55 5.36
N GLU A 64 20.97 7.53 5.62
CA GLU A 64 20.77 8.12 6.95
C GLU A 64 20.34 7.07 7.98
N GLY A 65 19.36 6.21 7.65
CA GLY A 65 18.85 5.20 8.55
C GLY A 65 19.82 4.06 8.87
N ARG A 66 20.77 3.78 7.96
CA ARG A 66 21.79 2.73 8.11
C ARG A 66 23.18 3.28 8.44
N ASN A 67 23.32 4.59 8.55
CA ASN A 67 24.59 5.29 8.68
C ASN A 67 25.61 4.87 7.58
N LEU A 68 25.12 4.81 6.34
CA LEU A 68 25.89 4.46 5.14
C LEU A 68 25.99 5.67 4.21
N GLU A 69 27.13 5.78 3.52
CA GLU A 69 27.27 6.76 2.44
C GLU A 69 26.27 6.48 1.32
N PRO A 70 25.65 7.51 0.71
CA PRO A 70 24.70 7.33 -0.39
C PRO A 70 25.23 6.47 -1.53
N GLU A 71 26.53 6.56 -1.82
CA GLU A 71 27.19 5.77 -2.87
C GLU A 71 27.14 4.25 -2.59
N ALA A 72 27.31 3.85 -1.33
CA ALA A 72 27.23 2.45 -0.90
C ALA A 72 25.79 1.92 -0.97
N VAL A 73 24.80 2.79 -0.76
CA VAL A 73 23.39 2.43 -0.96
C VAL A 73 23.08 2.30 -2.46
N ARG A 74 23.64 3.19 -3.31
CA ARG A 74 23.42 3.18 -4.76
C ARG A 74 23.89 1.90 -5.42
N SER A 75 25.02 1.32 -5.00
CA SER A 75 25.52 0.05 -5.55
C SER A 75 24.55 -1.12 -5.33
N MET A 76 23.69 -1.04 -4.30
CA MET A 76 22.65 -2.02 -3.98
C MET A 76 21.23 -1.55 -4.39
N ALA A 77 21.13 -0.43 -5.13
CA ALA A 77 19.88 0.23 -5.48
C ALA A 77 19.62 0.31 -7.00
N GLU A 78 20.12 -0.64 -7.77
CA GLU A 78 19.95 -0.66 -9.23
C GLU A 78 18.63 -1.31 -9.70
N GLY A 79 17.64 -1.44 -8.82
CA GLY A 79 16.36 -2.11 -9.14
C GLY A 79 16.44 -3.63 -9.30
N GLN A 80 17.56 -4.24 -8.90
CA GLN A 80 17.76 -5.69 -8.86
C GLN A 80 17.16 -6.30 -7.58
N VAL A 81 16.92 -7.61 -7.61
CA VAL A 81 16.58 -8.41 -6.43
C VAL A 81 17.86 -9.00 -5.87
N PHE A 82 18.14 -8.74 -4.59
CA PHE A 82 19.31 -9.23 -3.87
C PHE A 82 18.91 -10.31 -2.87
N LEU A 83 19.84 -11.20 -2.54
CA LEU A 83 19.67 -12.08 -1.40
C LEU A 83 19.88 -11.31 -0.09
N ALA A 84 19.32 -11.84 0.99
CA ALA A 84 19.49 -11.22 2.29
C ALA A 84 20.95 -11.20 2.75
N SER A 85 21.77 -12.19 2.37
CA SER A 85 23.22 -12.19 2.61
C SER A 85 23.89 -10.96 2.00
N ASP A 86 23.56 -10.62 0.76
CA ASP A 86 24.18 -9.48 0.06
C ASP A 86 23.83 -8.16 0.76
N PHE A 87 22.60 -8.02 1.24
CA PHE A 87 22.19 -6.86 2.03
C PHE A 87 22.82 -6.82 3.41
N GLN A 88 23.09 -7.97 4.02
CA GLN A 88 23.79 -8.03 5.29
C GLN A 88 25.26 -7.59 5.12
N ASP A 89 25.94 -8.12 4.11
CA ASP A 89 27.31 -7.75 3.77
C ASP A 89 27.45 -6.27 3.42
N ALA A 90 26.43 -5.69 2.77
CA ALA A 90 26.35 -4.26 2.48
C ALA A 90 25.88 -3.40 3.66
N GLY A 91 25.58 -3.98 4.82
CA GLY A 91 25.12 -3.26 6.02
C GLY A 91 23.69 -2.70 5.92
N LEU A 92 22.91 -3.10 4.92
CA LEU A 92 21.53 -2.65 4.70
C LEU A 92 20.53 -3.35 5.62
N ILE A 93 20.86 -4.53 6.15
CA ILE A 93 20.09 -5.23 7.18
C ILE A 93 21.00 -5.65 8.33
N ASP A 94 20.43 -5.82 9.53
CA ASP A 94 21.19 -6.24 10.72
C ASP A 94 21.40 -7.76 10.77
N GLY A 95 20.52 -8.52 10.12
CA GLY A 95 20.59 -9.97 10.04
C GLY A 95 19.26 -10.59 9.64
N LEU A 96 19.24 -11.93 9.66
CA LEU A 96 18.08 -12.75 9.32
C LEU A 96 17.57 -13.44 10.57
N LYS A 97 16.28 -13.26 10.85
CA LYS A 97 15.55 -13.94 11.93
C LYS A 97 14.17 -14.32 11.45
N SER A 98 13.65 -15.43 11.98
CA SER A 98 12.23 -15.73 11.92
C SER A 98 11.44 -14.70 12.73
N PHE A 99 10.14 -14.60 12.45
CA PHE A 99 9.26 -13.71 13.21
C PHE A 99 9.27 -14.04 14.71
N HIS A 100 9.26 -15.32 15.09
CA HIS A 100 9.27 -15.74 16.49
C HIS A 100 10.55 -15.31 17.23
N GLU A 101 11.71 -15.46 16.59
CA GLU A 101 13.00 -15.01 17.15
C GLU A 101 13.01 -13.49 17.34
N LEU A 102 12.54 -12.73 16.35
CA LEU A 102 12.44 -11.27 16.43
C LEU A 102 11.54 -10.82 17.60
N VAL A 103 10.41 -11.48 17.80
CA VAL A 103 9.49 -11.19 18.90
C VAL A 103 10.12 -11.53 20.26
N ALA A 104 10.81 -12.67 20.37
CA ALA A 104 11.49 -13.06 21.59
C ALA A 104 12.60 -12.07 21.97
N ASP A 105 13.42 -11.64 21.00
CA ASP A 105 14.43 -10.61 21.21
C ASP A 105 13.80 -9.29 21.69
N TYR A 106 12.71 -8.87 21.02
CA TYR A 106 11.99 -7.65 21.40
C TYR A 106 11.44 -7.75 22.84
N GLN A 107 10.88 -8.90 23.22
CA GLN A 107 10.42 -9.14 24.59
C GLN A 107 11.53 -9.00 25.61
N GLN A 108 12.69 -9.59 25.31
CA GLN A 108 13.85 -9.51 26.16
C GLN A 108 14.37 -8.07 26.27
N MET A 109 14.45 -7.34 25.15
CA MET A 109 14.89 -5.94 25.13
C MET A 109 13.98 -5.01 25.92
N GLN A 110 12.66 -5.26 25.93
CA GLN A 110 11.68 -4.46 26.67
C GLN A 110 11.44 -4.96 28.12
N GLY A 111 12.03 -6.10 28.50
CA GLY A 111 11.89 -6.68 29.84
C GLY A 111 10.50 -7.28 30.10
N TYR A 112 9.80 -7.78 29.07
CA TYR A 112 8.55 -8.50 29.26
C TYR A 112 8.77 -9.86 29.92
N ALA A 113 7.77 -10.33 30.67
CA ALA A 113 7.82 -11.66 31.26
C ALA A 113 7.82 -12.75 30.17
N PRO A 114 8.46 -13.91 30.42
CA PRO A 114 8.34 -15.07 29.54
C PRO A 114 6.87 -15.40 29.28
N HIS A 115 6.52 -15.72 28.02
CA HIS A 115 5.16 -16.05 27.58
C HIS A 115 4.13 -14.89 27.67
N THR A 116 4.58 -13.63 27.71
CA THR A 116 3.67 -12.49 27.57
C THR A 116 2.89 -12.60 26.26
N ARG A 117 1.55 -12.68 26.35
CA ARG A 117 0.68 -12.71 25.16
C ARG A 117 0.62 -11.34 24.54
N PHE A 118 1.08 -11.23 23.29
CA PHE A 118 0.81 -10.06 22.46
C PHE A 118 -0.54 -10.20 21.76
N HIS A 119 -1.31 -9.11 21.77
CA HIS A 119 -2.48 -8.97 20.91
C HIS A 119 -2.03 -8.33 19.59
N TRP A 120 -1.82 -9.16 18.59
CA TRP A 120 -1.41 -8.70 17.27
C TRP A 120 -2.57 -8.03 16.56
N GLN A 121 -2.33 -6.85 15.99
CA GLN A 121 -3.28 -6.19 15.12
C GLN A 121 -2.60 -5.86 13.81
N VAL A 122 -3.01 -6.55 12.75
CA VAL A 122 -2.49 -6.30 11.40
C VAL A 122 -3.24 -5.10 10.83
N TYR A 123 -2.49 -4.11 10.36
CA TYR A 123 -3.04 -2.92 9.72
C TYR A 123 -2.68 -2.86 8.22
N PRO A 124 -3.54 -2.28 7.39
CA PRO A 124 -4.89 -1.81 7.74
C PRO A 124 -5.86 -2.97 8.00
N ASP A 125 -6.81 -2.78 8.93
CA ASP A 125 -7.97 -3.67 9.10
C ASP A 125 -8.88 -3.49 7.87
N ILE A 126 -8.58 -4.23 6.80
CA ILE A 126 -9.34 -4.17 5.55
C ILE A 126 -10.64 -4.94 5.76
N LYS A 127 -11.67 -4.25 6.24
CA LYS A 127 -13.03 -4.79 6.27
C LYS A 127 -13.52 -4.89 4.83
N ILE A 128 -13.48 -6.07 4.22
CA ILE A 128 -14.03 -6.33 2.86
C ILE A 128 -15.48 -6.82 3.02
N GLY A 129 -16.34 -5.98 3.59
CA GLY A 129 -17.77 -6.28 3.72
C GLY A 129 -18.59 -5.41 2.77
N LEU A 130 -19.77 -5.86 2.34
CA LEU A 130 -20.72 -4.99 1.64
C LEU A 130 -20.98 -3.70 2.44
N GLN A 131 -20.98 -3.80 3.78
CA GLN A 131 -21.09 -2.63 4.68
C GLN A 131 -19.95 -1.62 4.53
N SER A 132 -18.71 -2.04 4.30
CA SER A 132 -17.58 -1.11 4.12
C SER A 132 -17.57 -0.51 2.71
N MET A 133 -18.03 -1.27 1.70
CA MET A 133 -18.28 -0.76 0.35
C MET A 133 -19.45 0.25 0.32
N LEU A 134 -20.51 0.01 1.09
CA LEU A 134 -21.62 0.95 1.26
C LEU A 134 -21.23 2.16 2.13
N ARG A 135 -20.42 1.98 3.19
CA ARG A 135 -19.94 3.10 4.02
C ARG A 135 -18.98 4.03 3.30
N SER A 136 -18.17 3.51 2.37
CA SER A 136 -17.14 4.31 1.69
C SER A 136 -17.69 5.34 0.71
N ASN A 137 -18.99 5.33 0.37
CA ASN A 137 -19.58 6.33 -0.53
C ASN A 137 -21.02 6.82 -0.23
N TYR A 138 -21.74 6.33 0.79
CA TYR A 138 -23.16 6.71 0.97
C TYR A 138 -23.44 7.86 1.95
N ARG A 139 -22.45 8.35 2.72
CA ARG A 139 -22.69 9.43 3.70
C ARG A 139 -23.02 10.79 3.07
N GLN A 140 -22.70 10.97 1.79
CA GLN A 140 -23.10 12.15 1.01
C GLN A 140 -24.45 11.99 0.28
N LEU A 141 -25.04 10.79 0.23
CA LEU A 141 -26.17 10.47 -0.67
C LEU A 141 -27.52 10.25 0.02
N LEU A 142 -27.63 10.37 1.34
CA LEU A 142 -28.92 10.24 2.03
C LEU A 142 -29.35 11.56 2.68
N PRO A 143 -29.97 12.48 1.93
CA PRO A 143 -30.71 13.59 2.53
C PRO A 143 -32.00 13.03 3.14
N GLN A 144 -32.08 12.96 4.47
CA GLN A 144 -33.32 13.04 5.28
C GLN A 144 -34.53 12.19 4.83
N ALA A 145 -34.33 11.08 4.11
CA ALA A 145 -35.42 10.33 3.51
C ALA A 145 -35.93 9.28 4.51
N ARG A 146 -36.97 9.69 5.26
CA ARG A 146 -37.73 8.91 6.22
C ARG A 146 -38.59 7.86 5.49
N TYR A 147 -37.98 6.83 4.91
CA TYR A 147 -38.72 5.71 4.31
C TYR A 147 -38.55 4.42 5.14
N ARG A 148 -39.69 3.84 5.50
CA ARG A 148 -39.84 2.57 6.20
C ARG A 148 -39.48 1.46 5.22
N LEU A 149 -38.29 0.88 5.35
CA LEU A 149 -37.85 -0.22 4.48
C LEU A 149 -38.81 -1.42 4.63
N PRO A 150 -39.20 -2.10 3.54
CA PRO A 150 -40.03 -3.31 3.61
C PRO A 150 -39.28 -4.42 4.36
N GLY A 151 -40.03 -5.26 5.11
CA GLY A 151 -39.50 -6.18 6.14
C GLY A 151 -38.33 -7.07 5.70
N LEU A 152 -38.29 -7.49 4.43
CA LEU A 152 -37.20 -8.29 3.88
C LEU A 152 -35.82 -7.59 3.99
N LEU A 153 -35.78 -6.26 3.85
CA LEU A 153 -34.54 -5.48 3.99
C LEU A 153 -34.16 -5.24 5.44
N GLN A 154 -35.12 -5.28 6.37
CA GLN A 154 -34.83 -5.27 7.81
C GLN A 154 -34.24 -6.60 8.25
N ASP A 155 -34.77 -7.73 7.78
CA ASP A 155 -34.25 -9.06 8.12
C ASP A 155 -32.83 -9.28 7.56
N ILE A 156 -32.57 -8.81 6.34
CA ILE A 156 -31.22 -8.83 5.75
C ILE A 156 -30.27 -7.89 6.51
N ALA A 157 -30.73 -6.70 6.94
CA ALA A 157 -29.91 -5.81 7.75
C ALA A 157 -29.60 -6.38 9.14
N GLN A 158 -30.53 -7.14 9.73
CA GLN A 158 -30.35 -7.83 11.00
C GLN A 158 -29.35 -8.99 10.86
N LEU A 159 -29.49 -9.84 9.83
CA LEU A 159 -28.56 -10.93 9.51
C LEU A 159 -27.14 -10.43 9.21
N LEU A 160 -27.00 -9.27 8.58
CA LEU A 160 -25.71 -8.66 8.29
C LEU A 160 -25.04 -8.03 9.53
N LEU A 161 -25.79 -7.74 10.60
CA LEU A 161 -25.26 -7.19 11.85
C LEU A 161 -24.84 -8.29 12.85
N GLU A 162 -25.40 -9.50 12.73
CA GLU A 162 -25.13 -10.63 13.63
C GLU A 162 -23.88 -11.44 13.23
N ASN A 163 -23.49 -11.46 11.96
CA ASN A 163 -22.26 -12.12 11.53
C ASN A 163 -21.01 -11.24 11.76
N LYS A 164 -20.56 -11.20 13.02
CA LYS A 164 -19.18 -10.88 13.36
C LYS A 164 -18.31 -12.09 13.06
N GLU A 165 -17.88 -12.24 11.81
CA GLU A 165 -16.75 -13.12 11.55
C GLU A 165 -15.48 -12.42 12.04
N ASP A 166 -15.10 -12.72 13.28
CA ASP A 166 -13.75 -12.48 13.76
C ASP A 166 -12.80 -13.32 12.90
N ILE A 167 -11.95 -12.66 12.12
CA ILE A 167 -10.91 -13.34 11.35
C ILE A 167 -9.85 -13.79 12.35
N PHE A 168 -9.93 -15.03 12.80
CA PHE A 168 -8.84 -15.67 13.52
C PHE A 168 -7.75 -16.02 12.52
N CYS A 169 -6.57 -15.42 12.68
CA CYS A 169 -5.38 -15.91 12.00
C CYS A 169 -5.03 -17.25 12.65
N TYR A 170 -5.33 -18.36 11.97
CA TYR A 170 -4.90 -19.68 12.38
C TYR A 170 -3.38 -19.77 12.19
N ASP A 171 -2.63 -19.90 13.30
CA ASP A 171 -1.21 -20.21 13.27
C ASP A 171 -1.05 -21.74 13.25
N PRO A 172 -0.60 -22.34 12.13
CA PRO A 172 -0.49 -23.80 11.99
C PRO A 172 0.58 -24.44 12.88
N TRP A 173 1.38 -23.64 13.60
CA TRP A 173 2.54 -24.10 14.37
C TRP A 173 2.39 -23.88 15.89
N LEU A 174 1.25 -23.38 16.34
CA LEU A 174 0.88 -23.44 17.76
C LEU A 174 0.46 -24.88 18.08
N PRO A 175 1.16 -25.59 19.00
CA PRO A 175 0.64 -26.83 19.53
C PRO A 175 -0.72 -26.54 20.19
N GLU A 176 -1.72 -27.35 19.83
CA GLU A 176 -3.13 -27.22 20.23
C GLU A 176 -3.29 -26.87 21.73
N LEU A 177 -4.15 -25.88 21.99
CA LEU A 177 -4.65 -25.51 23.33
C LEU A 177 -5.63 -26.56 23.86
#